data_AF-A0A9W7IFL0-F1
#
_entry.id   AF-A0A9W7IFL0-F1
#
_cell.length_a   1.000
_cell.length_b   1.000
_cell.length_c   1.000
_cell.angle_alpha   90.00
_cell.angle_beta   90.00
_cell.angle_gamma   90.00
#
_symmetry.space_group_name_H-M   'P 1'
#
loop_
_entity.id
_entity.type
_entity.pdbx_description
1 polymer ?
#
loop_
_entity_poly.entity_id
_entity_poly.type
_entity_poly.pdbx_seq_one_letter_code
_entity_poly.pdbx_strand_id
1 'polypeptide(L)'
;MHDFIVKLLGFKDYVPPFAESEGKNILNGVNYASGAAGIGDETGQHRGGRIPFNEQIKYHKTFFLISNFQQLLGQLKSLYDTGARKFAVYGLGLFGCTTYAVSVYGTHRSVCIEKVNMGATLFNNRLKPMLHQLNTNLTDAKFTYFNPSGNPAAFVTDSSCCKTGAGDGELCVPCSSPCSRPRQYIFWDGLHTTDAWNEIVVKSAYDSKTPLEAFPFNIHKLARL
;
A
#
# COMPACT_ATOMS: atom_id res chain seq x y z
N MET A 1 0.37 -4.61 7.12
CA MET A 1 -0.95 -4.16 6.61
C MET A 1 -1.78 -5.32 6.08
N HIS A 2 -1.30 -6.05 5.06
CA HIS A 2 -2.04 -7.18 4.46
C HIS A 2 -2.48 -8.24 5.49
N ASP A 3 -1.64 -8.52 6.50
CA ASP A 3 -1.93 -9.45 7.60
C ASP A 3 -3.22 -9.12 8.36
N PHE A 4 -3.50 -7.83 8.57
CA PHE A 4 -4.73 -7.39 9.23
C PHE A 4 -5.95 -7.62 8.34
N ILE A 5 -5.82 -7.42 7.01
CA ILE A 5 -6.91 -7.66 6.05
C ILE A 5 -7.26 -9.16 6.05
N VAL A 6 -6.25 -10.01 5.95
CA VAL A 6 -6.38 -11.48 5.96
C VAL A 6 -7.06 -11.96 7.25
N LYS A 7 -6.65 -11.43 8.40
CA LYS A 7 -7.29 -11.71 9.69
C LYS A 7 -8.76 -11.28 9.74
N LEU A 8 -9.10 -10.08 9.25
CA LEU A 8 -10.48 -9.59 9.22
C LEU A 8 -11.36 -10.40 8.25
N LEU A 9 -10.78 -10.93 7.18
CA LEU A 9 -11.46 -11.85 6.25
C LEU A 9 -11.65 -13.26 6.83
N GLY A 10 -11.12 -13.56 8.02
CA GLY A 10 -11.33 -14.83 8.72
C GLY A 10 -10.37 -15.95 8.31
N PHE A 11 -9.24 -15.62 7.68
CA PHE A 11 -8.19 -16.59 7.41
C PHE A 11 -7.57 -17.06 8.72
N LYS A 12 -7.26 -18.35 8.81
CA LYS A 12 -6.65 -18.95 10.01
C LYS A 12 -5.17 -18.61 10.14
N ASP A 13 -4.49 -18.54 9.00
CA ASP A 13 -3.06 -18.34 8.89
C ASP A 13 -2.75 -17.08 8.06
N TYR A 14 -1.55 -16.54 8.24
CA TYR A 14 -1.05 -15.45 7.39
C TYR A 14 -0.77 -15.96 5.98
N VAL A 15 -0.85 -15.04 5.02
CA VAL A 15 -0.54 -15.34 3.62
C VAL A 15 0.98 -15.32 3.45
N PRO A 16 1.63 -16.45 3.10
CA PRO A 16 3.08 -16.52 3.00
C PRO A 16 3.61 -15.70 1.81
N PRO A 17 4.88 -15.25 1.85
CA PRO A 17 5.51 -14.63 0.70
C PRO A 17 5.64 -15.64 -0.45
N PHE A 18 5.39 -15.20 -1.68
CA PHE A 18 5.47 -16.05 -2.87
C PHE A 18 6.86 -16.68 -3.03
N ALA A 19 7.92 -15.92 -2.73
CA ALA A 19 9.30 -16.38 -2.85
C ALA A 19 9.65 -17.59 -1.96
N GLU A 20 8.85 -17.87 -0.93
CA GLU A 20 9.02 -19.00 -0.01
C GLU A 20 7.86 -20.02 -0.11
N SER A 21 6.99 -19.88 -1.11
CA SER A 21 5.78 -20.69 -1.27
C SER A 21 5.88 -21.65 -2.45
N GLU A 22 5.47 -22.90 -2.25
CA GLU A 22 5.52 -23.93 -3.29
C GLU A 22 4.25 -24.78 -3.38
N GLY A 23 4.03 -25.36 -4.56
CA GLY A 23 3.01 -26.37 -4.79
C GLY A 23 1.58 -25.91 -4.44
N LYS A 24 0.83 -26.78 -3.76
CA LYS A 24 -0.59 -26.54 -3.41
C LYS A 24 -0.77 -25.41 -2.40
N ASN A 25 0.27 -25.00 -1.67
CA ASN A 25 0.17 -23.92 -0.69
C ASN A 25 -0.16 -22.57 -1.35
N ILE A 26 0.20 -22.41 -2.63
CA ILE A 26 -0.12 -21.22 -3.42
C ILE A 26 -1.64 -21.02 -3.58
N LEU A 27 -2.41 -22.12 -3.59
CA LEU A 27 -3.87 -22.08 -3.72
C LEU A 27 -4.56 -21.47 -2.49
N ASN A 28 -3.88 -21.41 -1.34
CA ASN A 28 -4.37 -20.77 -0.12
C ASN A 28 -4.10 -19.26 -0.10
N GLY A 29 -3.47 -18.72 -1.16
CA GLY A 29 -3.05 -17.34 -1.28
C GLY A 29 -1.55 -17.17 -1.05
N VAL A 30 -0.97 -16.18 -1.72
CA VAL A 30 0.46 -15.80 -1.61
C VAL A 30 0.61 -14.29 -1.68
N ASN A 31 1.67 -13.79 -1.05
CA ASN A 31 2.01 -12.37 -1.02
C ASN A 31 3.20 -12.11 -1.97
N TYR A 32 2.97 -11.34 -3.03
CA TYR A 32 4.00 -10.96 -3.99
C TYR A 32 4.73 -9.65 -3.63
N ALA A 33 4.37 -9.00 -2.52
CA ALA A 33 4.92 -7.70 -2.15
C ALA A 33 6.45 -7.74 -2.01
N SER A 34 7.10 -6.75 -2.64
CA SER A 34 8.54 -6.53 -2.52
C SER A 34 8.79 -5.11 -2.04
N GLY A 35 9.66 -4.97 -1.03
CA GLY A 35 10.12 -3.66 -0.57
C GLY A 35 10.73 -2.84 -1.71
N ALA A 36 10.55 -1.51 -1.65
CA ALA A 36 11.01 -0.53 -2.65
C ALA A 36 10.46 -0.71 -4.09
N ALA A 37 9.65 -1.73 -4.38
CA ALA A 37 9.04 -1.90 -5.69
C ALA A 37 7.95 -0.85 -5.95
N GLY A 38 7.82 -0.41 -7.20
CA GLY A 38 6.77 0.49 -7.65
C GLY A 38 6.14 0.05 -8.96
N ILE A 39 5.30 0.92 -9.51
CA ILE A 39 4.58 0.70 -10.77
C ILE A 39 5.57 0.57 -11.95
N GLY A 40 6.53 1.51 -12.03
CA GLY A 40 7.65 1.47 -12.98
C GLY A 40 8.81 0.63 -12.46
N ASP A 41 9.48 -0.09 -13.35
CA ASP A 41 10.55 -1.02 -12.98
C ASP A 41 11.74 -0.30 -12.33
N GLU A 42 12.03 0.94 -12.74
CA GLU A 42 13.08 1.80 -12.20
C GLU A 42 12.82 2.26 -10.76
N THR A 43 11.58 2.16 -10.29
CA THR A 43 11.21 2.61 -8.94
C THR A 43 12.00 1.82 -7.89
N GLY A 44 12.65 2.56 -6.97
CA GLY A 44 13.40 1.99 -5.86
C GLY A 44 14.67 1.23 -6.26
N GLN A 45 15.16 1.35 -7.50
CA GLN A 45 16.34 0.59 -7.95
C GLN A 45 17.63 0.87 -7.19
N HIS A 46 17.75 2.07 -6.63
CA HIS A 46 18.88 2.49 -5.81
C HIS A 46 18.89 1.87 -4.40
N ARG A 47 17.82 1.14 -4.02
CA ARG A 47 17.64 0.57 -2.67
C ARG A 47 18.08 -0.90 -2.55
N GLY A 48 18.67 -1.46 -3.60
CA GLY A 48 19.15 -2.85 -3.64
C GLY A 48 18.22 -3.82 -4.37
N GLY A 49 18.25 -5.09 -3.96
CA GLY A 49 17.44 -6.15 -4.56
C GLY A 49 15.95 -5.90 -4.36
N ARG A 50 15.17 -5.91 -5.44
CA ARG A 50 13.71 -5.78 -5.43
C ARG A 50 13.10 -6.59 -6.58
N ILE A 51 11.86 -7.01 -6.40
CA ILE A 51 11.04 -7.59 -7.47
C ILE A 51 10.05 -6.50 -7.90
N PRO A 52 10.26 -5.81 -9.04
CA PRO A 52 9.35 -4.75 -9.48
C PRO A 52 7.97 -5.32 -9.82
N PHE A 53 6.93 -4.49 -9.82
CA PHE A 53 5.55 -4.97 -9.93
C PHE A 53 5.29 -5.76 -11.24
N ASN A 54 5.99 -5.43 -12.33
CA ASN A 54 5.88 -6.19 -13.57
C ASN A 54 6.50 -7.60 -13.45
N GLU A 55 7.58 -7.76 -12.69
CA GLU A 55 8.13 -9.08 -12.37
C GLU A 55 7.20 -9.84 -11.40
N GLN A 56 6.59 -9.16 -10.43
CA GLN A 56 5.56 -9.76 -9.57
C GLN A 56 4.37 -10.28 -10.39
N ILE A 57 3.96 -9.54 -11.43
CA ILE A 57 2.93 -9.99 -12.35
C ILE A 57 3.42 -11.15 -13.20
N LYS A 58 4.67 -11.17 -13.66
CA LYS A 58 5.22 -12.35 -14.37
C LYS A 58 5.21 -13.59 -13.50
N TYR A 59 5.55 -13.46 -12.21
CA TYR A 59 5.42 -14.55 -11.23
C TYR A 59 3.97 -14.99 -11.06
N HIS A 60 3.02 -14.07 -11.23
CA HIS A 60 1.61 -14.39 -11.29
C HIS A 60 1.21 -15.04 -12.62
N LYS A 61 1.51 -14.45 -13.81
CA LYS A 61 1.43 -14.95 -15.21
C LYS A 61 2.24 -14.08 -16.23
N THR A 62 2.69 -14.69 -17.34
CA THR A 62 3.64 -14.18 -18.36
C THR A 62 3.18 -13.01 -19.29
N PHE A 63 3.91 -11.85 -19.22
CA PHE A 63 4.03 -10.64 -20.13
C PHE A 63 2.79 -9.72 -20.39
N PHE A 64 2.79 -8.36 -20.52
CA PHE A 64 3.71 -7.28 -21.03
C PHE A 64 3.46 -5.86 -20.38
N LEU A 65 4.33 -4.86 -20.66
CA LEU A 65 4.46 -3.49 -20.06
C LEU A 65 3.88 -2.30 -20.88
N ILE A 66 3.30 -1.25 -20.25
CA ILE A 66 3.12 0.17 -20.72
C ILE A 66 3.11 1.14 -19.48
N SER A 67 3.17 2.48 -19.63
CA SER A 67 3.48 3.61 -18.69
C SER A 67 2.57 3.95 -17.48
N ASN A 68 3.12 4.30 -16.31
CA ASN A 68 2.51 4.61 -14.99
C ASN A 68 0.98 4.36 -14.78
N PHE A 69 0.07 5.17 -15.34
CA PHE A 69 -1.38 4.87 -15.23
C PHE A 69 -1.87 3.82 -16.22
N GLN A 70 -1.36 3.86 -17.45
CA GLN A 70 -1.55 2.78 -18.41
C GLN A 70 -0.86 1.49 -17.93
N GLN A 71 0.21 1.61 -17.15
CA GLN A 71 0.90 0.51 -16.48
C GLN A 71 -0.04 -0.09 -15.46
N LEU A 72 -0.49 0.68 -14.47
CA LEU A 72 -1.39 0.16 -13.46
C LEU A 72 -2.66 -0.42 -14.07
N LEU A 73 -3.23 0.23 -15.09
CA LEU A 73 -4.37 -0.29 -15.83
C LEU A 73 -4.05 -1.62 -16.52
N GLY A 74 -2.92 -1.70 -17.23
CA GLY A 74 -2.47 -2.92 -17.91
C GLY A 74 -2.15 -4.04 -16.93
N GLN A 75 -1.58 -3.72 -15.77
CA GLN A 75 -1.28 -4.63 -14.68
C GLN A 75 -2.56 -5.20 -14.05
N LEU A 76 -3.54 -4.34 -13.74
CA LEU A 76 -4.85 -4.77 -13.23
C LEU A 76 -5.61 -5.61 -14.25
N LYS A 77 -5.56 -5.25 -15.55
CA LYS A 77 -6.14 -6.06 -16.63
C LYS A 77 -5.44 -7.40 -16.77
N SER A 78 -4.11 -7.42 -16.69
CA SER A 78 -3.34 -8.67 -16.74
C SER A 78 -3.79 -9.61 -15.63
N LEU A 79 -3.88 -9.13 -14.38
CA LEU A 79 -4.42 -9.90 -13.25
C LEU A 79 -5.88 -10.35 -13.48
N TYR A 80 -6.71 -9.53 -14.13
CA TYR A 80 -8.06 -9.95 -14.51
C TYR A 80 -8.06 -11.09 -15.53
N ASP A 81 -7.21 -11.00 -16.56
CA ASP A 81 -7.05 -12.03 -17.59
C ASP A 81 -6.50 -13.34 -17.00
N THR A 82 -5.81 -13.27 -15.85
CA THR A 82 -5.39 -14.46 -15.10
C THR A 82 -6.51 -15.13 -14.32
N GLY A 83 -7.70 -14.55 -14.22
CA GLY A 83 -8.82 -15.09 -13.46
C GLY A 83 -9.13 -14.34 -12.16
N ALA A 84 -8.37 -13.31 -11.79
CA ALA A 84 -8.74 -12.50 -10.64
C ALA A 84 -10.06 -11.75 -10.91
N ARG A 85 -10.96 -11.74 -9.92
CA ARG A 85 -12.29 -11.11 -10.03
C ARG A 85 -12.57 -10.09 -8.93
N LYS A 86 -11.78 -10.06 -7.87
CA LYS A 86 -11.96 -9.15 -6.73
C LYS A 86 -10.66 -8.40 -6.49
N PHE A 87 -10.71 -7.08 -6.60
CA PHE A 87 -9.55 -6.20 -6.51
C PHE A 87 -9.79 -5.14 -5.45
N ALA A 88 -8.98 -5.17 -4.39
CA ALA A 88 -8.86 -4.07 -3.44
C ALA A 88 -7.58 -3.30 -3.76
N VAL A 89 -7.72 -2.08 -4.27
CA VAL A 89 -6.63 -1.26 -4.77
C VAL A 89 -6.37 -0.11 -3.80
N TYR A 90 -5.15 -0.06 -3.28
CA TYR A 90 -4.75 0.95 -2.31
C TYR A 90 -4.30 2.24 -2.99
N GLY A 91 -4.74 3.39 -2.49
CA GLY A 91 -4.22 4.69 -2.92
C GLY A 91 -2.78 4.94 -2.45
N LEU A 92 -2.16 6.00 -2.97
CA LEU A 92 -0.86 6.48 -2.51
C LEU A 92 -1.00 7.29 -1.23
N GLY A 93 -0.20 6.92 -0.22
CA GLY A 93 -0.06 7.70 1.00
C GLY A 93 0.60 9.06 0.76
N LEU A 94 0.41 9.97 1.70
CA LEU A 94 0.96 11.33 1.63
C LEU A 94 2.46 11.31 2.01
N PHE A 95 3.34 11.07 1.04
CA PHE A 95 4.78 10.98 1.27
C PHE A 95 5.38 12.23 1.92
N GLY A 96 4.84 13.42 1.61
CA GLY A 96 5.25 14.68 2.22
C GLY A 96 4.93 14.79 3.72
N CYS A 97 4.14 13.87 4.29
CA CYS A 97 3.89 13.78 5.73
C CYS A 97 4.83 12.81 6.45
N THR A 98 5.71 12.11 5.72
CA THR A 98 6.69 11.20 6.35
C THR A 98 7.73 11.99 7.12
N THR A 99 8.21 11.44 8.23
CA THR A 99 9.25 12.08 9.05
C THR A 99 10.54 12.27 8.27
N TYR A 100 10.85 11.37 7.33
CA TYR A 100 11.94 11.54 6.38
C TYR A 100 11.75 12.75 5.46
N ALA A 101 10.61 12.85 4.76
CA ALA A 101 10.37 13.98 3.86
C ALA A 101 10.38 15.32 4.61
N VAL A 102 9.81 15.36 5.82
CA VAL A 102 9.85 16.52 6.70
C VAL A 102 11.30 16.88 7.08
N SER A 103 12.12 15.89 7.44
CA SER A 103 13.52 16.09 7.80
C SER A 103 14.38 16.59 6.62
N VAL A 104 14.12 16.12 5.40
CA VAL A 104 14.93 16.46 4.22
C VAL A 104 14.51 17.80 3.61
N TYR A 105 13.20 18.04 3.48
CA TYR A 105 12.69 19.20 2.75
C TYR A 105 12.32 20.39 3.65
N GLY A 106 12.09 20.15 4.94
CA GLY A 106 11.66 21.16 5.91
C GLY A 106 10.23 21.65 5.68
N THR A 107 9.45 21.86 6.75
CA THR A 107 8.00 22.05 6.59
C THR A 107 7.51 23.49 6.57
N HIS A 108 8.36 24.52 6.67
CA HIS A 108 7.94 25.94 6.68
C HIS A 108 6.69 26.22 7.55
N ARG A 109 6.63 25.64 8.77
CA ARG A 109 5.50 25.72 9.74
C ARG A 109 4.26 24.86 9.42
N SER A 110 4.30 24.03 8.38
CA SER A 110 3.29 22.98 8.11
C SER A 110 3.63 21.67 8.85
N VAL A 111 2.66 20.76 8.91
CA VAL A 111 2.87 19.36 9.37
C VAL A 111 3.35 18.47 8.21
N CYS A 112 3.06 18.84 6.96
CA CYS A 112 3.45 18.10 5.77
C CYS A 112 3.99 19.01 4.64
N ILE A 113 4.74 18.42 3.72
CA ILE A 113 5.24 19.06 2.50
C ILE A 113 4.17 18.99 1.39
N GLU A 114 3.31 20.00 1.31
CA GLU A 114 2.14 19.99 0.40
C GLU A 114 2.49 19.79 -1.07
N LYS A 115 3.60 20.39 -1.55
CA LYS A 115 4.06 20.22 -2.94
C LYS A 115 4.36 18.77 -3.28
N VAL A 116 4.90 18.02 -2.32
CA VAL A 116 5.21 16.59 -2.46
C VAL A 116 3.92 15.77 -2.43
N ASN A 117 2.98 16.14 -1.55
CA ASN A 117 1.67 15.48 -1.46
C ASN A 117 0.77 15.67 -2.69
N MET A 118 0.98 16.75 -3.46
CA MET A 118 0.21 17.02 -4.68
C MET A 118 0.24 15.85 -5.68
N GLY A 119 1.39 15.18 -5.82
CA GLY A 119 1.52 14.00 -6.69
C GLY A 119 0.60 12.85 -6.26
N ALA A 120 0.56 12.55 -4.97
CA ALA A 120 -0.33 11.54 -4.40
C ALA A 120 -1.81 11.91 -4.57
N THR A 121 -2.16 13.18 -4.37
CA THR A 121 -3.52 13.69 -4.60
C THR A 121 -3.96 13.53 -6.04
N LEU A 122 -3.14 13.94 -7.01
CA LEU A 122 -3.44 13.80 -8.43
C LEU A 122 -3.59 12.33 -8.84
N PHE A 123 -2.71 11.46 -8.33
CA PHE A 123 -2.79 10.03 -8.58
C PHE A 123 -4.10 9.45 -8.01
N ASN A 124 -4.40 9.67 -6.73
CA ASN A 124 -5.59 9.12 -6.08
C ASN A 124 -6.90 9.61 -6.73
N ASN A 125 -6.93 10.88 -7.16
CA ASN A 125 -8.07 11.47 -7.87
C ASN A 125 -8.32 10.81 -9.23
N ARG A 126 -7.28 10.37 -9.93
CA ARG A 126 -7.40 9.67 -11.22
C ARG A 126 -7.67 8.17 -11.07
N LEU A 127 -7.18 7.57 -9.98
CA LEU A 127 -7.36 6.15 -9.69
C LEU A 127 -8.85 5.80 -9.51
N LYS A 128 -9.61 6.57 -8.74
CA LYS A 128 -11.04 6.29 -8.47
C LYS A 128 -11.89 6.17 -9.75
N PRO A 129 -11.89 7.17 -10.68
CA PRO A 129 -12.61 7.04 -11.95
C PRO A 129 -12.14 5.87 -12.83
N MET A 130 -10.84 5.56 -12.81
CA MET A 130 -10.30 4.44 -13.58
C MET A 130 -10.84 3.10 -13.06
N LEU A 131 -10.88 2.89 -11.74
CA LEU A 131 -11.47 1.68 -11.15
C LEU A 131 -12.99 1.61 -11.39
N HIS A 132 -13.67 2.77 -11.41
CA HIS A 132 -15.08 2.82 -11.80
C HIS A 132 -15.28 2.37 -13.26
N GLN A 133 -14.47 2.87 -14.20
CA GLN A 133 -14.50 2.42 -15.59
C GLN A 133 -14.22 0.93 -15.74
N LEU A 134 -13.29 0.37 -14.94
CA LEU A 134 -13.05 -1.08 -14.90
C LEU A 134 -14.29 -1.86 -14.43
N ASN A 135 -14.98 -1.40 -13.39
CA ASN A 135 -16.24 -2.02 -12.94
C ASN A 135 -17.35 -1.97 -14.00
N THR A 136 -17.37 -0.93 -14.85
CA THR A 136 -18.32 -0.82 -15.96
C THR A 136 -17.98 -1.77 -17.10
N ASN A 137 -16.70 -1.87 -17.46
CA ASN A 137 -16.25 -2.61 -18.63
C ASN A 137 -16.05 -4.12 -18.34
N LEU A 138 -15.72 -4.49 -17.11
CA LEU A 138 -15.44 -5.85 -16.67
C LEU A 138 -16.51 -6.27 -15.66
N THR A 139 -17.70 -6.59 -16.16
CA THR A 139 -18.90 -6.78 -15.34
C THR A 139 -18.82 -7.99 -14.40
N ASP A 140 -18.01 -8.99 -14.75
CA ASP A 140 -17.72 -10.19 -13.93
C ASP A 140 -16.65 -9.94 -12.86
N ALA A 141 -15.99 -8.78 -12.86
CA ALA A 141 -15.03 -8.36 -11.84
C ALA A 141 -15.56 -7.21 -10.97
N LYS A 142 -14.89 -7.02 -9.82
CA LYS A 142 -15.23 -6.01 -8.81
C LYS A 142 -13.93 -5.36 -8.30
N PHE A 143 -13.81 -4.06 -8.53
CA PHE A 143 -12.69 -3.22 -8.11
C PHE A 143 -13.16 -2.22 -7.04
N THR A 144 -12.41 -2.11 -5.95
CA THR A 144 -12.59 -1.03 -4.96
C THR A 144 -11.28 -0.30 -4.71
N TYR A 145 -11.40 1.01 -4.55
CA TYR A 145 -10.37 1.89 -4.00
C TYR A 145 -10.48 1.91 -2.49
N PHE A 146 -9.36 1.88 -1.77
CA PHE A 146 -9.33 2.31 -0.37
C PHE A 146 -8.25 3.36 -0.10
N ASN A 147 -8.62 4.33 0.73
CA ASN A 147 -7.82 5.49 1.05
C ASN A 147 -6.75 5.11 2.09
N PRO A 148 -5.46 5.42 1.83
CA PRO A 148 -4.40 5.20 2.80
C PRO A 148 -4.41 6.14 4.00
N SER A 149 -5.23 7.20 3.95
CA SER A 149 -5.30 8.19 5.02
C SER A 149 -6.15 7.72 6.20
N GLY A 150 -5.77 8.17 7.40
CA GLY A 150 -6.53 8.03 8.63
C GLY A 150 -6.50 9.33 9.43
N ASN A 151 -7.27 9.41 10.52
CA ASN A 151 -7.24 10.56 11.42
C ASN A 151 -6.00 10.49 12.34
N PRO A 152 -5.03 11.42 12.22
CA PRO A 152 -3.79 11.36 12.99
C PRO A 152 -3.92 11.87 14.43
N ALA A 153 -5.06 12.45 14.84
CA ALA A 153 -5.18 13.24 16.07
C ALA A 153 -4.76 12.51 17.36
N ALA A 154 -4.81 11.18 17.40
CA ALA A 154 -4.42 10.38 18.57
C ALA A 154 -2.98 9.84 18.52
N PHE A 155 -2.20 10.23 17.49
CA PHE A 155 -0.88 9.67 17.23
C PHE A 155 0.20 10.75 17.22
N VAL A 156 1.40 10.33 17.62
CA VAL A 156 2.64 11.08 17.38
C VAL A 156 2.94 11.04 15.88
N THR A 157 3.06 12.22 15.28
CA THR A 157 3.19 12.43 13.83
C THR A 157 4.51 13.07 13.41
N ASP A 158 5.21 13.72 14.32
CA ASP A 158 6.42 14.51 14.07
C ASP A 158 7.73 13.74 14.30
N SER A 159 7.63 12.48 14.72
CA SER A 159 8.77 11.62 15.02
C SER A 159 8.46 10.14 14.72
N SER A 160 9.52 9.38 14.50
CA SER A 160 9.49 7.93 14.30
C SER A 160 9.72 7.20 15.62
N CYS A 161 9.17 6.00 15.77
CA CYS A 161 9.41 5.20 16.97
C CYS A 161 10.86 4.70 17.07
N CYS A 162 11.48 4.28 15.97
CA CYS A 162 12.90 3.94 15.97
C CYS A 162 13.77 5.16 15.67
N LYS A 163 15.05 5.09 16.05
CA LYS A 163 16.05 6.07 15.62
C LYS A 163 16.36 5.84 14.14
N THR A 164 16.15 6.85 13.31
CA THR A 164 16.47 6.81 11.88
C THR A 164 17.91 7.27 11.61
N GLY A 165 18.47 6.81 10.50
CA GLY A 165 19.84 7.16 10.08
C GLY A 165 20.48 6.21 9.07
N ALA A 166 19.89 5.03 8.86
CA ALA A 166 20.28 4.13 7.77
C ALA A 166 19.48 4.43 6.50
N GLY A 167 19.96 3.96 5.34
CA GLY A 167 19.28 4.14 4.05
C GLY A 167 18.99 5.61 3.73
N ASP A 168 20.01 6.47 3.85
CA ASP A 168 19.93 7.93 3.68
C ASP A 168 19.05 8.66 4.71
N GLY A 169 18.77 8.03 5.85
CA GLY A 169 17.95 8.61 6.92
C GLY A 169 16.50 8.15 6.93
N GLU A 170 16.13 7.24 6.04
CA GLU A 170 14.78 6.67 5.95
C GLU A 170 14.55 5.50 6.92
N LEU A 171 15.60 4.71 7.16
CA LEU A 171 15.48 3.43 7.87
C LEU A 171 16.02 3.53 9.29
N CYS A 172 15.53 2.63 10.15
CA CYS A 172 16.06 2.46 11.50
C CYS A 172 17.56 2.19 11.49
N VAL A 173 18.28 2.79 12.43
CA VAL A 173 19.67 2.42 12.72
C VAL A 173 19.68 1.00 13.28
N PRO A 174 20.43 0.06 12.68
CA PRO A 174 20.51 -1.31 13.17
C PRO A 174 20.91 -1.37 14.65
N CYS A 175 20.28 -2.28 15.40
CA CYS A 175 20.51 -2.48 16.84
C CYS A 175 20.19 -1.27 17.74
N SER A 176 19.54 -0.21 17.24
CA SER A 176 19.04 0.87 18.08
C SER A 176 17.80 0.44 18.87
N SER A 177 17.64 0.96 20.09
CA SER A 177 16.42 0.73 20.88
C SER A 177 15.26 1.54 20.31
N PRO A 178 14.09 0.92 20.07
CA PRO A 178 12.88 1.64 19.68
C PRO A 178 12.27 2.41 20.86
N CYS A 179 11.29 3.26 20.56
CA CYS A 179 10.49 3.98 21.54
C CYS A 179 9.74 3.04 22.50
N SER A 180 9.40 3.55 23.69
CA SER A 180 8.72 2.74 24.74
C SER A 180 7.25 2.44 24.45
N ARG A 181 6.60 3.21 23.57
CA ARG A 181 5.17 3.09 23.26
C ARG A 181 4.91 3.13 21.74
N PRO A 182 5.34 2.10 20.98
CA PRO A 182 5.24 2.08 19.52
C PRO A 182 3.81 2.27 18.99
N ARG A 183 2.80 1.79 19.73
CA ARG A 183 1.39 1.93 19.34
C ARG A 183 0.85 3.36 19.36
N GLN A 184 1.60 4.33 19.88
CA GLN A 184 1.23 5.75 19.89
C GLN A 184 1.79 6.51 18.67
N TYR A 185 2.62 5.88 17.84
CA TYR A 185 3.29 6.53 16.71
C TYR A 185 2.66 6.13 15.39
N ILE A 186 2.55 7.08 14.45
CA ILE A 186 2.21 6.74 13.06
C ILE A 186 3.37 6.00 12.42
N PHE A 187 4.58 6.52 12.58
CA PHE A 187 5.76 6.05 11.86
C PHE A 187 6.65 5.15 12.73
N TRP A 188 7.01 3.98 12.19
CA TRP A 188 8.01 3.10 12.78
C TRP A 188 9.41 3.65 12.51
N ASP A 189 9.73 3.96 11.25
CA ASP A 189 10.97 4.58 10.80
C ASP A 189 10.68 5.90 10.07
N GLY A 190 11.56 6.34 9.16
CA GLY A 190 11.42 7.58 8.40
C GLY A 190 10.27 7.56 7.40
N LEU A 191 9.78 6.38 7.01
CA LEU A 191 8.84 6.18 5.91
C LEU A 191 7.67 5.24 6.26
N HIS A 192 7.96 4.11 6.88
CA HIS A 192 7.03 3.03 7.14
C HIS A 192 6.22 3.29 8.40
N THR A 193 4.94 2.91 8.35
CA THR A 193 3.99 3.08 9.45
C THR A 193 4.07 1.92 10.44
N THR A 194 3.74 2.20 11.70
CA THR A 194 3.60 1.18 12.75
C THR A 194 2.46 0.22 12.46
N ASP A 195 2.48 -0.94 13.11
CA ASP A 195 1.37 -1.90 13.08
C ASP A 195 0.07 -1.29 13.60
N ALA A 196 0.13 -0.43 14.63
CA ALA A 196 -1.03 0.25 15.20
C ALA A 196 -1.71 1.19 14.19
N TRP A 197 -0.94 1.97 13.43
CA TRP A 197 -1.50 2.79 12.36
C TRP A 197 -2.07 1.94 11.22
N ASN A 198 -1.34 0.89 10.83
CA ASN A 198 -1.80 -0.04 9.80
C ASN A 198 -3.12 -0.72 10.18
N GLU A 199 -3.33 -1.06 11.46
CA GLU A 199 -4.57 -1.64 11.96
C GLU A 199 -5.76 -0.69 11.78
N ILE A 200 -5.59 0.60 12.06
CA ILE A 200 -6.65 1.62 11.93
C ILE A 200 -7.03 1.82 10.46
N VAL A 201 -6.03 1.99 9.60
CA VAL A 201 -6.27 2.20 8.16
C VAL A 201 -6.97 0.99 7.55
N VAL A 202 -6.58 -0.24 7.94
CA VAL A 202 -7.23 -1.46 7.47
C VAL A 202 -8.66 -1.59 7.99
N LYS A 203 -8.92 -1.25 9.26
CA LYS A 203 -10.28 -1.27 9.82
C LYS A 203 -11.21 -0.34 9.03
N SER A 204 -10.74 0.87 8.75
CA SER A 204 -11.46 1.81 7.88
C SER A 204 -11.70 1.20 6.49
N ALA A 205 -10.67 0.70 5.80
CA ALA A 205 -10.84 0.05 4.50
C ALA A 205 -11.80 -1.15 4.51
N TYR A 206 -11.86 -1.88 5.63
CA TYR A 206 -12.65 -3.09 5.77
C TYR A 206 -14.14 -2.82 6.00
N ASP A 207 -14.49 -1.90 6.88
CA ASP A 207 -15.88 -1.66 7.30
C ASP A 207 -16.46 -0.30 6.92
N SER A 208 -15.69 0.56 6.23
CA SER A 208 -16.08 1.96 6.01
C SER A 208 -17.49 2.10 5.47
N LYS A 209 -18.17 3.14 5.98
CA LYS A 209 -19.49 3.59 5.56
C LYS A 209 -19.42 4.81 4.64
N THR A 210 -18.21 5.31 4.34
CA THR A 210 -18.02 6.53 3.55
C THR A 210 -17.24 6.28 2.25
N PRO A 211 -17.72 6.82 1.11
CA PRO A 211 -16.98 6.84 -0.17
C PRO A 211 -15.60 7.53 -0.12
N LEU A 212 -15.33 8.28 0.95
CA LEU A 212 -14.03 8.94 1.13
C LEU A 212 -12.92 7.94 1.49
N GLU A 213 -13.26 6.89 2.22
CA GLU A 213 -12.33 5.89 2.73
C GLU A 213 -12.32 4.63 1.87
N ALA A 214 -13.47 4.18 1.37
CA ALA A 214 -13.57 3.06 0.43
C ALA A 214 -14.64 3.29 -0.64
N PHE A 215 -14.34 2.97 -1.90
CA PHE A 215 -15.26 3.23 -3.02
C PHE A 215 -15.11 2.21 -4.17
N PRO A 216 -16.22 1.63 -4.70
CA PRO A 216 -17.62 1.89 -4.35
C PRO A 216 -18.13 1.04 -3.17
N PHE A 217 -17.32 0.12 -2.65
CA PHE A 217 -17.66 -0.74 -1.52
C PHE A 217 -16.41 -1.02 -0.67
N ASN A 218 -16.59 -1.28 0.63
CA ASN A 218 -15.49 -1.68 1.50
C ASN A 218 -15.03 -3.13 1.25
N ILE A 219 -13.90 -3.53 1.83
CA ILE A 219 -13.32 -4.88 1.63
C ILE A 219 -14.27 -5.98 2.13
N HIS A 220 -14.97 -5.75 3.25
CA HIS A 220 -15.95 -6.71 3.78
C HIS A 220 -17.05 -7.01 2.75
N LYS A 221 -17.57 -5.97 2.08
CA LYS A 221 -18.59 -6.11 1.04
C LYS A 221 -18.02 -6.74 -0.23
N LEU A 222 -16.84 -6.30 -0.69
CA LEU A 222 -16.17 -6.89 -1.86
C LEU A 222 -16.04 -8.41 -1.74
N ALA A 223 -15.66 -8.91 -0.56
CA ALA A 223 -15.46 -10.34 -0.34
C ALA A 223 -16.73 -11.18 -0.58
N ARG A 224 -17.93 -10.57 -0.46
CA ARG A 224 -19.23 -11.24 -0.56
C ARG A 224 -19.95 -11.03 -1.90
N LEU A 225 -19.42 -10.19 -2.78
CA LEU A 225 -19.93 -10.02 -4.16
C LEU A 225 -19.49 -11.17 -5.06
#